data_AF-A0A8R7Q9J0-F1
#
_entry.id   AF-A0A8R7Q9J0-F1
#
_cell.length_a   1.000
_cell.length_b   1.000
_cell.length_c   1.000
_cell.angle_alpha   90.00
_cell.angle_beta   90.00
_cell.angle_gamma   90.00
#
_symmetry.space_group_name_H-M   'P 1'
#
loop_
_entity.id
_entity.type
_entity.pdbx_description
1 polymer ?
#
loop_
_entity_poly.entity_id
_entity_poly.type
_entity_poly.pdbx_seq_one_letter_code
_entity_poly.pdbx_strand_id
1 'polypeptide(L)'
;MVIINERRARYGVDQEALRRSATFTTVSPATLSARALRPSNDHDQFIGLTDQVNALADKLRSGDDKDMKVFSIVGFGGLGKTTLAMEVCRELEVDFPHQAQVSVSQAFDGGKDLEGLLKRMLHQMAKRKSDNKDGIKEEDVVAGIDDM
;
A
#
# COMPACT_ATOMS: atom_id res chain seq x y z
N MET A 1 -3.84 13.72 -25.51
CA MET A 1 -4.88 14.07 -24.50
C MET A 1 -6.10 13.14 -24.52
N VAL A 2 -6.37 12.43 -25.62
CA VAL A 2 -7.54 11.53 -25.79
C VAL A 2 -7.52 10.30 -24.86
N ILE A 3 -6.35 9.69 -24.64
CA ILE A 3 -6.21 8.43 -23.88
C ILE A 3 -6.57 8.59 -22.39
N ILE A 4 -6.41 9.80 -21.84
CA ILE A 4 -6.70 10.09 -20.43
C ILE A 4 -8.21 10.10 -20.18
N ASN A 5 -9.00 10.58 -21.14
CA ASN A 5 -10.45 10.68 -20.97
C ASN A 5 -11.11 9.30 -20.99
N GLU A 6 -10.61 8.40 -21.83
CA GLU A 6 -11.16 7.06 -22.01
C GLU A 6 -10.99 6.16 -20.77
N ARG A 7 -9.84 6.24 -20.09
CA ARG A 7 -9.64 5.51 -18.82
C ARG A 7 -10.48 6.10 -17.69
N ARG A 8 -10.67 7.42 -17.65
CA ARG A 8 -11.51 8.11 -16.64
C ARG A 8 -12.99 7.78 -16.80
N ALA A 9 -13.47 7.71 -18.04
CA ALA A 9 -14.85 7.30 -18.36
C ALA A 9 -15.14 5.85 -17.95
N ARG A 10 -14.21 4.91 -18.21
CA ARG A 10 -14.36 3.50 -17.79
C ARG A 10 -14.50 3.31 -16.28
N TYR A 11 -13.89 4.18 -15.48
CA TYR A 11 -13.93 4.11 -14.02
C TYR A 11 -14.88 5.14 -13.38
N GLY A 12 -15.74 5.80 -14.17
CA GLY A 12 -16.77 6.71 -13.66
C GLY A 12 -16.23 7.98 -12.99
N VAL A 13 -15.07 8.49 -13.41
CA VAL A 13 -14.50 9.74 -12.87
C VAL A 13 -15.14 10.93 -13.59
N ASP A 14 -16.17 11.53 -12.97
CA ASP A 14 -16.91 12.65 -13.53
C ASP A 14 -16.05 13.94 -13.64
N GLN A 15 -16.09 14.57 -14.81
CA GLN A 15 -15.27 15.73 -15.16
C GLN A 15 -15.84 17.05 -14.59
N GLU A 16 -17.12 17.11 -14.24
CA GLU A 16 -17.75 18.31 -13.68
C GLU A 16 -17.24 18.63 -12.27
N ALA A 17 -16.96 17.60 -11.46
CA ALA A 17 -16.37 17.77 -10.12
C ALA A 17 -14.95 18.39 -10.18
N LEU A 18 -14.20 18.12 -11.25
CA LEU A 18 -12.82 18.61 -11.44
C LEU A 18 -12.77 20.04 -12.01
N ARG A 19 -13.75 20.43 -12.82
CA ARG A 19 -13.82 21.77 -13.44
C ARG A 19 -13.94 22.90 -12.41
N ARG A 20 -14.49 22.63 -11.23
CA ARG A 20 -14.64 23.63 -10.16
C ARG A 20 -13.32 24.03 -9.50
N SER A 21 -12.19 23.36 -9.77
CA SER A 21 -10.96 23.59 -8.98
C SER A 21 -9.65 23.23 -9.69
N ALA A 22 -9.44 23.62 -10.94
CA ALA A 22 -8.18 23.30 -11.63
C ALA A 22 -7.49 24.50 -12.30
N THR A 23 -6.44 25.01 -11.65
CA THR A 23 -5.24 25.52 -12.32
C THR A 23 -4.31 24.34 -12.56
N PHE A 24 -4.14 23.94 -13.81
CA PHE A 24 -3.27 22.81 -14.18
C PHE A 24 -1.82 23.30 -14.31
N THR A 25 -0.95 22.91 -13.38
CA THR A 25 0.51 22.97 -13.57
C THR A 25 1.01 21.59 -13.98
N THR A 26 1.75 21.53 -15.09
CA THR A 26 2.42 20.32 -15.57
C THR A 26 3.56 19.97 -14.63
N VAL A 27 3.43 18.86 -13.91
CA VAL A 27 4.53 18.26 -13.12
C VAL A 27 5.10 17.07 -13.88
N SER A 28 6.43 17.05 -14.01
CA SER A 28 7.21 15.98 -14.63
C SER A 28 7.11 14.68 -13.81
N PRO A 29 7.04 13.50 -14.44
CA PRO A 29 7.00 12.23 -13.72
C PRO A 29 8.41 11.90 -13.21
N ALA A 30 8.70 12.28 -11.97
CA ALA A 30 9.81 11.67 -11.25
C ALA A 30 9.45 10.20 -11.00
N THR A 31 10.24 9.28 -11.57
CA THR A 31 10.20 7.85 -11.25
C THR A 31 10.53 7.66 -9.77
N LEU A 32 9.52 7.74 -8.91
CA LEU A 32 9.62 7.32 -7.52
C LEU A 32 9.83 5.80 -7.53
N SER A 33 11.07 5.39 -7.28
CA SER A 33 11.40 3.99 -7.02
C SER A 33 10.50 3.47 -5.91
N ALA A 34 10.00 2.23 -6.03
CA ALA A 34 9.25 1.56 -4.97
C ALA A 34 9.97 1.56 -3.62
N ARG A 35 11.30 1.80 -3.61
CA ARG A 35 12.13 1.97 -2.41
C ARG A 35 11.83 3.26 -1.63
N ALA A 36 11.31 4.30 -2.28
CA ALA A 36 10.88 5.56 -1.64
C ALA A 36 9.49 5.47 -0.98
N LEU A 37 8.76 4.37 -1.22
CA LEU A 37 7.49 4.04 -0.57
C LEU A 37 7.68 2.95 0.50
N ARG A 38 8.90 2.78 1.02
CA ARG A 38 9.08 1.95 2.21
C ARG A 38 8.17 2.52 3.30
N PRO A 39 7.25 1.73 3.87
CA PRO A 39 6.56 2.15 5.06
C PRO A 39 7.65 2.54 6.05
N SER A 40 7.63 3.78 6.52
CA SER A 40 8.16 4.00 7.86
C SER A 40 7.31 3.08 8.72
N ASN A 41 7.90 2.05 9.34
CA ASN A 41 7.21 1.22 10.32
C ASN A 41 6.88 2.01 11.60
N ASP A 42 7.05 3.33 11.54
CA ASP A 42 6.71 4.27 12.58
C ASP A 42 5.20 4.49 12.54
N HIS A 43 4.50 3.79 13.42
CA HIS A 43 3.05 3.85 13.55
C HIS A 43 2.57 5.27 13.90
N ASP A 44 3.45 6.12 14.45
CA ASP A 44 3.11 7.44 14.97
C ASP A 44 3.26 8.58 13.95
N GLN A 45 3.73 8.27 12.73
CA GLN A 45 3.95 9.30 11.70
C GLN A 45 2.66 9.85 11.08
N PHE A 46 1.54 9.11 11.17
CA PHE A 46 0.28 9.47 10.51
C PHE A 46 -0.83 9.73 11.52
N ILE A 47 -1.10 11.01 11.78
CA ILE A 47 -2.15 11.46 12.71
C ILE A 47 -3.40 11.87 11.92
N GLY A 48 -4.59 11.55 12.43
CA GLY A 48 -5.88 11.99 11.87
C GLY A 48 -6.44 11.09 10.76
N LEU A 49 -5.83 9.94 10.51
CA LEU A 49 -6.34 8.93 9.57
C LEU A 49 -7.05 7.76 10.27
N THR A 50 -6.95 7.65 11.60
CA THR A 50 -7.45 6.51 12.39
C THR A 50 -8.91 6.20 12.12
N ASP A 51 -9.80 7.20 12.13
CA ASP A 51 -11.23 6.99 11.88
C ASP A 51 -11.51 6.48 10.46
N GLN A 52 -10.78 7.01 9.46
CA GLN A 52 -10.92 6.58 8.07
C GLN A 52 -10.38 5.16 7.85
N VAL A 53 -9.27 4.84 8.50
CA VAL A 53 -8.65 3.51 8.47
C VAL A 53 -9.61 2.48 9.07
N ASN A 54 -10.11 2.75 10.28
CA ASN A 54 -11.05 1.87 10.96
C ASN A 54 -12.34 1.68 10.16
N ALA A 55 -12.93 2.76 9.65
CA ALA A 55 -14.14 2.68 8.84
C ALA A 55 -13.95 1.85 7.55
N LEU A 56 -12.77 1.90 6.92
CA LEU A 56 -12.48 1.08 5.73
C LEU A 56 -12.19 -0.38 6.11
N ALA A 57 -11.46 -0.60 7.19
CA ALA A 57 -11.15 -1.93 7.72
C ALA A 57 -12.44 -2.67 8.13
N ASP A 58 -13.36 -2.01 8.83
CA ASP A 58 -14.64 -2.60 9.26
C ASP A 58 -15.53 -2.97 8.06
N LYS A 59 -15.52 -2.17 7.00
CA LYS A 59 -16.19 -2.54 5.73
C LYS A 59 -15.56 -3.74 5.05
N LEU A 60 -14.24 -3.93 5.19
CA LEU A 60 -13.55 -5.11 4.67
C LEU A 60 -13.86 -6.36 5.49
N ARG A 61 -13.99 -6.21 6.82
CA ARG A 61 -14.40 -7.27 7.75
C ARG A 61 -15.88 -7.64 7.64
N SER A 62 -16.75 -6.71 7.25
CA SER A 62 -18.20 -6.93 7.17
C SER A 62 -18.61 -7.67 5.89
N GLY A 63 -19.36 -8.76 6.01
CA GLY A 63 -19.86 -9.58 4.89
C GLY A 63 -19.27 -10.99 4.89
N ASP A 64 -19.69 -11.85 3.95
CA ASP A 64 -19.20 -13.22 3.89
C ASP A 64 -17.78 -13.30 3.31
N ASP A 65 -16.96 -14.22 3.83
CA ASP A 65 -15.56 -14.45 3.41
C ASP A 65 -15.40 -14.83 1.92
N LYS A 66 -16.52 -15.15 1.26
CA LYS A 66 -16.55 -15.58 -0.15
C LYS A 66 -16.71 -14.42 -1.13
N ASP A 67 -17.03 -13.22 -0.63
CA ASP A 67 -17.29 -12.06 -1.47
C ASP A 67 -16.01 -11.28 -1.79
N MET A 68 -15.74 -11.10 -3.09
CA MET A 68 -14.66 -10.22 -3.53
C MET A 68 -15.08 -8.76 -3.39
N LYS A 69 -14.40 -8.02 -2.50
CA LYS A 69 -14.65 -6.59 -2.25
C LYS A 69 -13.58 -5.72 -2.90
N VAL A 70 -14.01 -4.64 -3.54
CA VAL A 70 -13.12 -3.67 -4.19
C VAL A 70 -13.45 -2.28 -3.66
N PHE A 71 -12.43 -1.56 -3.19
CA PHE A 71 -12.55 -0.18 -2.71
C PHE A 71 -11.68 0.73 -3.57
N SER A 72 -12.18 1.94 -3.85
CA SER A 72 -11.47 2.96 -4.61
C SER A 72 -11.30 4.22 -3.75
N ILE A 73 -10.07 4.68 -3.59
CA ILE A 73 -9.74 5.92 -2.89
C ILE A 73 -9.43 6.99 -3.94
N VAL A 74 -10.33 7.95 -4.09
CA VAL A 74 -10.27 9.00 -5.13
C VAL A 74 -10.14 10.37 -4.48
N GLY A 75 -9.40 11.27 -5.13
CA GLY A 75 -9.17 12.62 -4.65
C GLY A 75 -7.98 13.29 -5.33
N PHE A 76 -7.82 14.59 -5.11
CA PHE A 76 -6.75 15.40 -5.66
C PHE A 76 -5.34 14.89 -5.32
N GLY A 77 -4.35 15.30 -6.10
CA GLY A 77 -2.94 15.01 -5.85
C GLY A 77 -2.50 15.53 -4.47
N GLY A 78 -1.59 14.82 -3.81
CA GLY A 78 -1.05 15.26 -2.51
C GLY A 78 -1.91 15.00 -1.28
N LEU A 79 -3.17 14.54 -1.42
CA LEU A 79 -4.07 14.27 -0.28
C LEU A 79 -3.72 13.04 0.59
N GLY A 80 -2.64 12.31 0.30
CA GLY A 80 -2.30 11.11 1.06
C GLY A 80 -3.15 9.87 0.76
N LYS A 81 -3.77 9.76 -0.43
CA LYS A 81 -4.58 8.58 -0.81
C LYS A 81 -3.82 7.26 -0.72
N THR A 82 -2.59 7.25 -1.25
CA THR A 82 -1.71 6.09 -1.17
C THR A 82 -1.35 5.79 0.28
N THR A 83 -1.13 6.82 1.10
CA THR A 83 -0.89 6.69 2.54
C THR A 83 -2.07 6.03 3.24
N LEU A 84 -3.30 6.49 3.00
CA LEU A 84 -4.50 5.86 3.57
C LEU A 84 -4.64 4.39 3.16
N ALA A 85 -4.39 4.05 1.89
CA ALA A 85 -4.41 2.66 1.43
C ALA A 85 -3.35 1.79 2.14
N MET A 86 -2.15 2.31 2.32
CA MET A 86 -1.06 1.60 3.01
C MET A 86 -1.38 1.37 4.49
N GLU A 87 -1.93 2.37 5.16
CA GLU A 87 -2.34 2.27 6.56
C GLU A 87 -3.47 1.26 6.77
N VAL A 88 -4.46 1.23 5.87
CA VAL A 88 -5.52 0.21 5.91
C VAL A 88 -4.97 -1.20 5.67
N CYS A 89 -4.03 -1.38 4.73
CA CYS A 89 -3.37 -2.67 4.55
C CYS A 89 -2.64 -3.12 5.83
N ARG A 90 -1.96 -2.19 6.52
CA ARG A 90 -1.26 -2.47 7.78
C ARG A 90 -2.22 -2.87 8.90
N GLU A 91 -3.33 -2.14 9.05
CA GLU A 91 -4.38 -2.46 10.03
C GLU A 91 -4.99 -3.85 9.79
N LEU A 92 -5.10 -4.25 8.53
CA LEU A 92 -5.68 -5.52 8.09
C LEU A 92 -4.67 -6.67 8.00
N GLU A 93 -3.45 -6.49 8.48
CA GLU A 93 -2.38 -7.49 8.40
C GLU A 93 -2.72 -8.79 9.13
N VAL A 94 -3.45 -8.68 10.25
CA VAL A 94 -3.90 -9.84 11.04
C VAL A 94 -5.05 -10.57 10.34
N ASP A 95 -5.99 -9.83 9.75
CA ASP A 95 -7.16 -10.38 9.06
C ASP A 95 -6.78 -11.01 7.70
N PHE A 96 -5.78 -10.43 7.02
CA PHE A 96 -5.32 -10.86 5.70
C PHE A 96 -3.81 -11.12 5.73
N PRO A 97 -3.37 -12.35 6.07
CA PRO A 97 -1.95 -12.66 6.21
C PRO A 97 -1.19 -12.64 4.87
N HIS A 98 -1.89 -12.76 3.75
CA HIS A 98 -1.32 -12.69 2.41
C HIS A 98 -1.74 -11.37 1.76
N GLN A 99 -0.82 -10.41 1.72
CA GLN A 99 -1.04 -9.11 1.09
C GLN A 99 -0.01 -8.86 0.00
N ALA A 100 -0.43 -8.11 -1.01
CA ALA A 100 0.45 -7.60 -2.05
C ALA A 100 0.15 -6.13 -2.29
N GLN A 101 1.20 -5.31 -2.32
CA GLN A 101 1.12 -3.91 -2.68
C GLN A 101 1.95 -3.70 -3.94
N VAL A 102 1.29 -3.32 -5.03
CA VAL A 102 1.93 -3.12 -6.33
C VAL A 102 1.54 -1.76 -6.89
N SER A 103 2.54 -1.03 -7.36
CA SER A 103 2.34 0.21 -8.09
C SER A 103 2.29 -0.06 -9.60
N VAL A 104 1.37 0.61 -10.28
CA VAL A 104 1.29 0.65 -11.73
C VAL A 104 1.46 2.10 -12.19
N SER A 105 2.15 2.29 -13.31
CA SER A 105 2.34 3.62 -13.89
C SER A 105 1.23 3.91 -14.91
N GLN A 106 1.14 5.15 -15.36
CA GLN A 106 0.23 5.52 -16.44
C GLN A 106 0.53 4.77 -17.75
N ALA A 107 1.78 4.33 -17.94
CA ALA A 107 2.21 3.56 -19.11
C ALA A 107 1.78 2.09 -19.07
N PHE A 108 1.17 1.62 -17.96
CA PHE A 108 0.68 0.26 -17.83
C PHE A 108 -0.34 -0.08 -18.91
N ASP A 109 -0.18 -1.29 -19.45
CA ASP A 109 -1.03 -1.89 -20.47
C ASP A 109 -1.40 -3.31 -20.06
N GLY A 110 -2.71 -3.56 -19.94
CA GLY A 110 -3.22 -4.85 -19.47
C GLY A 110 -2.93 -6.02 -20.40
N GLY A 111 -2.65 -5.79 -21.69
CA GLY A 111 -2.34 -6.87 -22.64
C GLY A 111 -0.91 -7.39 -22.49
N LYS A 112 0.04 -6.53 -22.13
CA LYS A 112 1.47 -6.87 -22.05
C LYS A 112 2.04 -6.92 -20.63
N ASP A 113 1.52 -6.11 -19.71
CA ASP A 113 2.12 -5.92 -18.38
C ASP A 113 1.43 -6.72 -17.27
N LEU A 114 0.26 -7.31 -17.55
CA LEU A 114 -0.56 -8.02 -16.56
C LEU A 114 0.16 -9.25 -15.99
N GLU A 115 0.81 -10.06 -16.83
CA GLU A 115 1.54 -11.24 -16.38
C GLU A 115 2.64 -10.84 -15.38
N GLY A 116 3.40 -9.80 -15.69
CA GLY A 116 4.43 -9.27 -14.80
C GLY A 116 3.86 -8.66 -13.51
N LEU A 117 2.66 -8.08 -13.54
CA LEU A 117 1.97 -7.59 -12.35
C LEU A 117 1.56 -8.75 -11.43
N LEU A 118 0.93 -9.79 -11.99
CA LEU A 118 0.47 -10.97 -11.24
C LEU A 118 1.65 -11.72 -10.62
N LYS A 119 2.74 -11.91 -11.36
CA LYS A 119 3.98 -12.50 -10.84
C LYS A 119 4.52 -11.73 -9.63
N ARG A 120 4.54 -10.39 -9.71
CA ARG A 120 4.98 -9.54 -8.58
C ARG A 120 4.06 -9.66 -7.37
N MET A 121 2.74 -9.68 -7.57
CA MET A 121 1.79 -9.88 -6.48
C MET A 121 1.99 -11.24 -5.80
N LEU A 122 2.04 -12.33 -6.59
CA LEU A 122 2.20 -13.68 -6.06
C LEU A 122 3.52 -13.85 -5.31
N HIS A 123 4.60 -13.25 -5.81
CA HIS A 123 5.89 -13.30 -5.14
C HIS A 123 5.87 -12.60 -3.76
N GLN A 124 5.16 -11.47 -3.64
CA GLN A 124 5.00 -10.79 -2.34
C GLN A 124 4.18 -11.65 -1.36
N MET A 125 3.08 -12.24 -1.81
CA MET A 125 2.24 -13.09 -0.96
C MET A 125 2.96 -14.36 -0.50
N ALA A 126 3.77 -14.98 -1.37
CA ALA A 126 4.47 -16.22 -1.06
C ALA A 126 5.64 -16.05 -0.06
N LYS A 127 6.21 -14.85 0.05
CA LYS A 127 7.44 -14.59 0.82
C LYS A 127 7.22 -14.54 2.35
N ARG A 128 5.99 -14.55 2.85
CA ARG A 128 5.68 -14.40 4.29
C ARG A 128 6.03 -15.59 5.21
N LYS A 129 6.72 -16.64 4.74
CA LYS A 129 6.90 -17.90 5.51
C LYS A 129 8.34 -18.27 5.91
N SER A 130 9.24 -17.31 6.12
CA SER A 130 10.52 -17.59 6.78
C SER A 130 11.13 -16.36 7.45
N ASP A 131 10.66 -16.03 8.65
CA ASP A 131 11.44 -15.33 9.68
C ASP A 131 10.85 -15.71 11.05
N ASN A 132 10.89 -17.00 11.36
CA ASN A 132 10.80 -17.47 12.74
C ASN A 132 11.79 -18.61 12.92
N LYS A 133 13.03 -18.24 13.25
CA LYS A 133 13.91 -19.09 14.06
C LYS A 133 14.58 -18.21 15.11
N ASP A 134 14.19 -18.52 16.34
CA ASP A 134 14.76 -18.16 17.62
C ASP A 134 16.26 -17.84 17.66
N GLY A 135 16.59 -16.93 18.57
CA GLY A 135 17.93 -16.75 19.11
C GLY A 135 18.01 -15.65 20.16
N ILE A 136 17.21 -15.71 21.24
CA ILE A 136 17.51 -14.98 22.48
C ILE A 136 18.18 -15.94 23.48
N LYS A 137 19.23 -15.40 24.13
CA LYS A 137 20.07 -15.84 25.27
C LYS A 137 21.52 -16.04 24.78
N GLU A 138 22.51 -15.30 25.28
CA GLU A 138 22.77 -15.03 26.70
C GLU A 138 23.23 -13.58 26.99
N GLU A 139 22.81 -13.08 28.16
CA GLU A 139 23.41 -11.95 28.88
C GLU A 139 24.52 -12.45 29.83
N ASP A 140 25.53 -11.59 29.97
CA ASP A 140 26.58 -11.41 31.00
C ASP A 140 26.83 -12.45 32.11
N VAL A 141 28.11 -12.82 32.25
CA VAL A 141 28.81 -12.78 33.55
C VAL A 141 30.19 -12.13 33.39
N VAL A 142 30.33 -10.93 33.92
CA VAL A 142 31.60 -10.32 34.29
C VAL A 142 32.04 -10.88 35.67
N ALA A 143 33.35 -11.04 35.82
CA ALA A 143 34.17 -11.16 37.05
C ALA A 143 34.72 -12.55 37.38
N GLY A 144 36.06 -12.62 37.48
CA GLY A 144 36.80 -13.72 38.10
C GLY A 144 38.28 -13.75 37.69
N ILE A 145 39.15 -13.31 38.58
CA ILE A 145 40.61 -13.13 38.44
C ILE A 145 41.33 -14.44 38.86
N ASP A 146 42.58 -14.59 38.40
CA ASP A 146 43.78 -15.16 39.07
C ASP A 146 44.45 -16.47 38.58
N ASP A 147 45.77 -16.32 38.40
CA ASP A 147 46.94 -17.20 38.55
C ASP A 147 47.00 -18.62 37.94
N MET A 148 47.97 -18.84 37.05
CA MET A 148 49.18 -19.66 37.28
C MET A 148 50.22 -19.52 36.15
#